data_AF-A0A1J5PD20-F1
#
_entry.id   AF-A0A1J5PD20-F1
#
_cell.length_a   1.000
_cell.length_b   1.000
_cell.length_c   1.000
_cell.angle_alpha   90.00
_cell.angle_beta   90.00
_cell.angle_gamma   90.00
#
_symmetry.space_group_name_H-M   'P 1'
#
loop_
_entity.id
_entity.type
_entity.pdbx_description
1 polymer ?
#
loop_
_entity_poly.entity_id
_entity_poly.type
_entity_poly.pdbx_seq_one_letter_code
_entity_poly.pdbx_strand_id
1 'polypeptide(L)'
;MIERVSLSQGGRVVSVEPATNTLVTDFGDYDAQVANVIPPQKAGRIAALAGAVDNTGWCPIDPLTFASKLVPNIHVIGDACIGGGIPKSASAANAEAKACAAKGGKIQPVCMRGLPACVIPYRDAGKTCRDKADCQGRCLYQGERPADPETPVTGQCQATSNPCGCFAEVEHGHYLRGLCVD
;
A
#
# COMPACT_ATOMS: atom_id res chain seq x y z
N MET A 1 11.93 -6.54 -40.99
CA MET A 1 12.59 -5.27 -40.59
C MET A 1 11.99 -4.85 -39.26
N ILE A 2 12.77 -4.33 -38.32
CA ILE A 2 12.28 -3.78 -37.04
C ILE A 2 12.75 -2.34 -36.97
N GLU A 3 11.83 -1.42 -36.72
CA GLU A 3 12.08 0.00 -36.54
C GLU A 3 11.75 0.42 -35.12
N ARG A 4 12.51 1.37 -34.58
CA ARG A 4 12.22 2.03 -33.31
C ARG A 4 12.18 3.53 -33.52
N VAL A 5 11.00 4.11 -33.33
CA VAL A 5 10.82 5.56 -33.24
C VAL A 5 10.85 5.94 -31.76
N SER A 6 11.87 6.68 -31.35
CA SER A 6 11.99 7.12 -29.95
C SER A 6 11.03 8.26 -29.63
N LEU A 7 10.80 8.54 -28.35
CA LEU A 7 9.98 9.68 -27.92
C LEU A 7 10.51 11.01 -28.48
N SER A 8 11.84 11.21 -28.50
CA SER A 8 12.45 12.43 -29.05
C SER A 8 12.35 12.53 -30.58
N GLN A 9 11.94 11.45 -31.24
CA GLN A 9 11.70 11.40 -32.69
C GLN A 9 10.20 11.36 -33.02
N GLY A 10 9.33 11.62 -32.04
CA GLY A 10 7.89 11.66 -32.24
C GLY A 10 7.16 10.32 -32.06
N GLY A 11 7.83 9.27 -31.58
CA GLY A 11 7.19 7.96 -31.37
C GLY A 11 6.19 7.88 -30.21
N ARG A 12 5.79 9.02 -29.64
CA ARG A 12 4.81 9.07 -28.55
C ARG A 12 3.40 8.92 -29.12
N VAL A 13 2.76 7.81 -28.84
CA VAL A 13 1.32 7.64 -29.12
C VAL A 13 0.51 8.48 -28.13
N VAL A 14 -0.32 9.38 -28.63
CA VAL A 14 -1.19 10.26 -27.84
C VAL A 14 -2.64 9.78 -27.80
N SER A 15 -3.10 9.12 -28.86
CA SER A 15 -4.41 8.46 -28.91
C SER A 15 -4.39 7.26 -29.84
N VAL A 16 -5.43 6.44 -29.72
CA VAL A 16 -5.64 5.24 -30.54
C VAL A 16 -7.04 5.34 -31.12
N GLU A 17 -7.18 5.03 -32.41
CA GLU A 17 -8.43 5.02 -33.14
C GLU A 17 -8.75 3.57 -33.54
N PRO A 18 -9.51 2.82 -32.72
CA PRO A 18 -9.73 1.39 -32.95
C PRO A 18 -10.55 1.10 -34.21
N ALA A 19 -11.36 2.05 -34.68
CA ALA A 19 -12.20 1.88 -35.86
C ALA A 19 -11.38 1.83 -37.16
N THR A 20 -10.26 2.55 -37.19
CA THR A 20 -9.36 2.66 -38.36
C THR A 20 -8.05 1.90 -38.16
N ASN A 21 -7.78 1.39 -36.94
CA ASN A 21 -6.50 0.85 -36.51
C ASN A 21 -5.34 1.85 -36.64
N THR A 22 -5.62 3.11 -36.33
CA THR A 22 -4.65 4.20 -36.42
C THR A 22 -4.10 4.54 -35.04
N LEU A 23 -2.78 4.66 -34.94
CA LEU A 23 -2.06 5.18 -33.77
C LEU A 23 -1.68 6.63 -34.03
N VAL A 24 -2.22 7.55 -33.26
CA VAL A 24 -1.96 8.98 -33.40
C VAL A 24 -0.72 9.35 -32.60
N THR A 25 0.21 10.08 -33.21
CA THR A 25 1.39 10.61 -32.50
C THR A 25 1.49 12.13 -32.65
N ASP A 26 2.43 12.73 -31.92
CA ASP A 26 2.67 14.18 -31.99
C ASP A 26 3.14 14.66 -33.38
N PHE A 27 3.69 13.78 -34.23
CA PHE A 27 4.36 14.16 -35.49
C PHE A 27 3.95 13.31 -36.72
N GLY A 28 2.98 12.41 -36.57
CA GLY A 28 2.44 11.61 -37.67
C GLY A 28 1.69 10.36 -37.23
N ASP A 29 0.65 9.99 -37.96
CA ASP A 29 -0.19 8.85 -37.62
C ASP A 29 0.32 7.56 -38.28
N TYR A 30 0.08 6.43 -37.62
CA TYR A 30 0.49 5.10 -38.10
C TYR A 30 -0.70 4.18 -38.22
N ASP A 31 -0.94 3.67 -39.43
CA ASP A 31 -1.92 2.60 -39.65
C ASP A 31 -1.27 1.25 -39.39
N ALA A 32 -1.93 0.42 -38.59
CA ALA A 32 -1.45 -0.91 -38.25
C ALA A 32 -2.47 -1.99 -38.66
N GLN A 33 -1.97 -3.10 -39.20
CA GLN A 33 -2.81 -4.29 -39.35
C GLN A 33 -3.14 -4.93 -37.98
N VAL A 34 -2.19 -4.83 -37.04
CA VAL A 34 -2.33 -5.23 -35.64
C VAL A 34 -1.52 -4.25 -34.78
N ALA A 35 -2.15 -3.65 -33.77
CA ALA A 35 -1.48 -2.79 -32.80
C ALA A 35 -1.50 -3.42 -31.41
N ASN A 36 -0.33 -3.60 -30.79
CA ASN A 36 -0.20 -3.93 -29.38
C ASN A 36 0.06 -2.65 -28.57
N VAL A 37 -0.99 -2.07 -28.01
CA VAL A 37 -0.91 -0.83 -27.24
C VAL A 37 -0.71 -1.13 -25.77
N ILE A 38 0.39 -0.65 -25.21
CA ILE A 38 0.68 -0.73 -23.76
C ILE A 38 0.43 0.66 -23.15
N PRO A 39 -0.72 0.89 -22.48
CA PRO A 39 -1.06 2.21 -21.97
C PRO A 39 -0.19 2.60 -20.76
N PRO A 40 -0.14 3.90 -20.41
CA PRO A 40 0.43 4.33 -19.13
C PRO A 40 -0.26 3.60 -17.96
N GLN A 41 0.55 3.09 -17.04
CA GLN A 41 0.09 2.31 -15.89
C GLN A 41 0.15 3.15 -14.61
N LYS A 42 -0.54 2.69 -13.57
CA LYS A 42 -0.53 3.26 -12.21
C LYS A 42 -0.76 2.14 -11.19
N ALA A 43 -0.65 2.47 -9.90
CA ALA A 43 -0.99 1.52 -8.85
C ALA A 43 -2.43 1.01 -9.01
N GLY A 44 -2.64 -0.26 -8.64
CA GLY A 44 -3.96 -0.88 -8.70
C GLY A 44 -5.00 -0.05 -7.96
N ARG A 45 -6.24 -0.04 -8.46
CA ARG A 45 -7.33 0.84 -7.99
C ARG A 45 -7.52 0.85 -6.47
N ILE A 46 -7.30 -0.29 -5.81
CA ILE A 46 -7.43 -0.41 -4.36
C ILE A 46 -6.47 0.49 -3.59
N ALA A 47 -5.26 0.73 -4.09
CA ALA A 47 -4.28 1.55 -3.40
C ALA A 47 -4.71 3.03 -3.35
N ALA A 48 -5.38 3.51 -4.39
CA ALA A 48 -5.98 4.84 -4.40
C ALA A 48 -7.18 4.92 -3.44
N LEU A 49 -8.04 3.90 -3.42
CA LEU A 49 -9.18 3.82 -2.50
C LEU A 49 -8.74 3.77 -1.03
N ALA A 50 -7.62 3.11 -0.75
CA ALA A 50 -7.03 3.04 0.59
C ALA A 50 -6.31 4.33 1.03
N GLY A 51 -6.17 5.32 0.15
CA GLY A 51 -5.39 6.53 0.43
C GLY A 51 -3.87 6.33 0.40
N ALA A 52 -3.40 5.20 -0.13
CA ALA A 52 -1.98 4.85 -0.18
C ALA A 52 -1.25 5.41 -1.40
N VAL A 53 -1.95 6.08 -2.33
CA VAL A 53 -1.42 6.64 -3.58
C VAL A 53 -1.26 8.17 -3.47
N ASP A 54 -0.14 8.69 -3.94
CA ASP A 54 0.10 10.13 -4.07
C ASP A 54 -0.32 10.68 -5.47
N ASN A 55 0.02 11.94 -5.74
CA ASN A 55 -0.30 12.61 -7.01
C ASN A 55 0.38 11.97 -8.24
N THR A 56 1.38 11.10 -8.07
CA THR A 56 2.03 10.38 -9.17
C THR A 56 1.21 9.18 -9.66
N GLY A 57 0.19 8.76 -8.89
CA GLY A 57 -0.57 7.55 -9.16
C GLY A 57 0.06 6.27 -8.59
N TRP A 58 1.12 6.39 -7.77
CA TRP A 58 1.82 5.28 -7.13
C TRP A 58 1.90 5.45 -5.61
N CYS A 59 2.35 4.42 -4.89
CA CYS A 59 2.33 4.40 -3.43
C CYS A 59 3.71 4.68 -2.84
N PRO A 60 3.94 5.84 -2.20
CA PRO A 60 5.20 6.11 -1.53
C PRO A 60 5.36 5.25 -0.28
N ILE A 61 6.49 4.56 -0.17
CA ILE A 61 6.81 3.66 0.94
C ILE A 61 8.14 4.01 1.60
N ASP A 62 8.31 3.57 2.84
CA ASP A 62 9.64 3.42 3.46
C ASP A 62 10.35 2.21 2.83
N PRO A 63 11.54 2.38 2.22
CA PRO A 63 12.16 1.34 1.39
C PRO A 63 12.73 0.15 2.19
N LEU A 64 12.87 0.28 3.52
CA LEU A 64 13.36 -0.81 4.38
C LEU A 64 12.21 -1.67 4.91
N THR A 65 11.06 -1.05 5.10
CA THR A 65 9.88 -1.69 5.72
C THR A 65 8.79 -2.02 4.72
N PHE A 66 8.72 -1.30 3.61
CA PHE A 66 7.58 -1.22 2.70
C PHE A 66 6.32 -0.60 3.31
N ALA A 67 6.44 0.02 4.48
CA ALA A 67 5.33 0.73 5.11
C ALA A 67 4.94 1.93 4.26
N SER A 68 3.64 2.11 4.03
CA SER A 68 3.09 3.29 3.37
C SER A 68 3.47 4.53 4.18
N LYS A 69 3.93 5.56 3.47
CA LYS A 69 4.17 6.89 4.07
C LYS A 69 2.87 7.68 4.29
N LEU A 70 1.77 7.25 3.68
CA LEU A 70 0.49 7.96 3.70
C LEU A 70 -0.51 7.31 4.66
N VAL A 71 -0.45 5.99 4.83
CA VAL A 71 -1.41 5.26 5.64
C VAL A 71 -0.68 4.39 6.67
N PRO A 72 -0.78 4.72 7.97
CA PRO A 72 -0.17 3.92 9.01
C PRO A 72 -0.61 2.45 8.95
N ASN A 73 0.29 1.53 9.28
CA ASN A 73 0.05 0.09 9.32
C ASN A 73 -0.29 -0.58 7.97
N ILE A 74 -0.25 0.17 6.85
CA ILE A 74 -0.34 -0.40 5.50
C ILE A 74 1.07 -0.61 4.96
N HIS A 75 1.30 -1.72 4.28
CA HIS A 75 2.52 -1.97 3.51
C HIS A 75 2.17 -2.12 2.04
N VAL A 76 2.96 -1.52 1.15
CA VAL A 76 2.75 -1.62 -0.30
C VAL A 76 4.01 -2.19 -0.95
N ILE A 77 3.81 -3.26 -1.72
CA ILE A 77 4.86 -3.98 -2.45
C ILE A 77 4.48 -4.10 -3.93
N GLY A 78 5.43 -4.54 -4.74
CA GLY A 78 5.32 -4.81 -6.16
C GLY A 78 5.18 -3.53 -6.98
N ASP A 79 4.54 -3.66 -8.14
CA ASP A 79 4.42 -2.59 -9.11
C ASP A 79 3.77 -1.32 -8.53
N ALA A 80 2.90 -1.48 -7.54
CA ALA A 80 2.17 -0.37 -6.92
C ALA A 80 3.06 0.60 -6.13
N CYS A 81 4.22 0.16 -5.64
CA CYS A 81 5.06 0.96 -4.75
C CYS A 81 6.05 1.85 -5.52
N ILE A 82 6.46 2.93 -4.86
CA ILE A 82 7.61 3.76 -5.22
C ILE A 82 8.79 3.31 -4.35
N GLY A 83 9.45 2.21 -4.75
CA GLY A 83 10.59 1.61 -4.04
C GLY A 83 11.97 2.18 -4.41
N GLY A 84 12.04 3.35 -5.06
CA GLY A 84 13.29 3.92 -5.56
C GLY A 84 13.73 3.32 -6.90
N GLY A 85 14.99 2.89 -7.01
CA GLY A 85 15.58 2.35 -8.24
C GLY A 85 15.19 0.91 -8.61
N ILE A 86 14.21 0.33 -7.92
CA ILE A 86 13.79 -1.06 -8.12
C ILE A 86 12.84 -1.13 -9.33
N PRO A 87 13.12 -1.97 -10.35
CA PRO A 87 12.25 -2.11 -11.50
C PRO A 87 10.96 -2.83 -11.12
N LYS A 88 9.83 -2.35 -11.65
CA LYS A 88 8.51 -2.99 -11.55
C LYS A 88 8.55 -4.32 -12.31
N SER A 89 8.75 -5.40 -11.56
CA SER A 89 9.10 -6.72 -12.10
C SER A 89 8.75 -7.83 -11.11
N ALA A 90 8.49 -9.03 -11.64
CA ALA A 90 8.19 -10.20 -10.81
C ALA A 90 9.36 -10.58 -9.87
N SER A 91 10.61 -10.39 -10.30
CA SER A 91 11.79 -10.66 -9.46
C SER A 91 11.89 -9.69 -8.29
N ALA A 92 11.60 -8.41 -8.51
CA ALA A 92 11.50 -7.41 -7.45
C ALA A 92 10.39 -7.78 -6.46
N ALA A 93 9.17 -8.04 -6.95
CA ALA A 93 8.06 -8.44 -6.09
C ALA A 93 8.36 -9.71 -5.26
N ASN A 94 9.08 -10.68 -5.83
CA ASN A 94 9.52 -11.88 -5.10
C ASN A 94 10.51 -11.54 -3.96
N ALA A 95 11.47 -10.66 -4.22
CA ALA A 95 12.45 -10.23 -3.21
C ALA A 95 11.76 -9.50 -2.04
N GLU A 96 10.77 -8.66 -2.34
CA GLU A 96 9.98 -7.95 -1.33
C GLU A 96 9.13 -8.91 -0.48
N ALA A 97 8.52 -9.92 -1.11
CA ALA A 97 7.80 -10.97 -0.39
C ALA A 97 8.73 -11.78 0.54
N LYS A 98 9.96 -12.07 0.11
CA LYS A 98 10.98 -12.71 0.97
C LYS A 98 11.38 -11.81 2.14
N ALA A 99 11.48 -10.50 1.92
CA ALA A 99 11.75 -9.53 2.99
C ALA A 99 10.63 -9.51 4.04
N CYS A 100 9.37 -9.62 3.62
CA CYS A 100 8.23 -9.82 4.53
C CYS A 100 8.40 -11.08 5.39
N ALA A 101 8.70 -12.22 4.75
CA ALA A 101 8.90 -13.49 5.42
C ALA A 101 10.08 -13.46 6.42
N ALA A 102 11.18 -12.79 6.05
CA ALA A 102 12.36 -12.64 6.90
C ALA A 102 12.07 -11.89 8.22
N LYS A 103 11.02 -11.06 8.25
CA LYS A 103 10.56 -10.38 9.47
C LYS A 103 9.57 -11.21 10.29
N GLY A 104 9.42 -12.50 9.97
CA GLY A 104 8.39 -13.38 10.54
C GLY A 104 6.98 -13.07 10.03
N GLY A 105 6.88 -12.25 8.98
CA GLY A 105 5.60 -11.84 8.41
C GLY A 105 4.97 -12.91 7.52
N LYS A 106 3.65 -12.86 7.42
CA LYS A 106 2.88 -13.64 6.46
C LYS A 106 2.11 -12.70 5.54
N ILE A 107 2.21 -12.92 4.24
CA ILE A 107 1.30 -12.30 3.29
C ILE A 107 -0.05 -13.01 3.46
N GLN A 108 -1.04 -12.29 3.98
CA GLN A 108 -2.36 -12.84 4.21
C GLN A 108 -3.45 -11.82 3.83
N PRO A 109 -4.67 -12.31 3.52
CA PRO A 109 -5.83 -11.43 3.38
C PRO A 109 -6.06 -10.71 4.70
N VAL A 110 -6.19 -9.39 4.63
CA VAL A 110 -6.59 -8.54 5.75
C VAL A 110 -7.88 -7.82 5.41
N CYS A 111 -8.65 -7.56 6.46
CA CYS A 111 -9.99 -6.97 6.40
C CYS A 111 -10.99 -7.80 5.59
N MET A 112 -12.27 -7.39 5.52
CA MET A 112 -13.34 -8.15 4.89
C MET A 112 -13.21 -8.22 3.36
N ARG A 113 -12.50 -7.26 2.73
CA ARG A 113 -12.22 -7.31 1.28
C ARG A 113 -11.11 -8.28 0.89
N GLY A 114 -10.44 -8.91 1.87
CA GLY A 114 -9.41 -9.92 1.63
C GLY A 114 -8.15 -9.36 0.97
N LEU A 115 -7.75 -8.14 1.34
CA LEU A 115 -6.61 -7.46 0.72
C LEU A 115 -5.30 -8.13 1.12
N PRO A 116 -4.39 -8.45 0.19
CA PRO A 116 -3.12 -9.05 0.54
C PRO A 116 -2.20 -8.02 1.20
N ALA A 117 -1.79 -8.28 2.45
CA ALA A 117 -0.80 -7.46 3.16
C ALA A 117 0.25 -8.33 3.86
N CYS A 118 1.48 -7.82 3.97
CA CYS A 118 2.48 -8.40 4.86
C CYS A 118 2.11 -8.11 6.33
N VAL A 119 1.64 -9.12 7.04
CA VAL A 119 1.32 -9.00 8.47
C VAL A 119 2.47 -9.58 9.27
N ILE A 120 3.17 -8.72 10.02
CA ILE A 120 4.28 -9.09 10.89
C ILE A 120 3.83 -9.16 12.36
N PRO A 121 4.36 -10.09 13.16
CA PRO A 121 4.19 -10.06 14.61
C PRO A 121 5.00 -8.92 15.22
N TYR A 122 4.43 -8.22 16.21
CA TYR A 122 5.17 -7.25 17.00
C TYR A 122 5.84 -7.91 18.20
N ARG A 123 7.04 -7.45 18.55
CA ARG A 123 7.83 -8.05 19.64
C ARG A 123 7.29 -7.71 21.03
N ASP A 124 6.48 -6.67 21.13
CA ASP A 124 5.86 -6.17 22.35
C ASP A 124 4.36 -6.51 22.44
N ALA A 125 3.87 -7.40 21.57
CA ALA A 125 2.50 -7.90 21.60
C ALA A 125 2.02 -8.21 23.03
N GLY A 126 0.91 -7.60 23.44
CA GLY A 126 0.27 -7.83 24.74
C GLY A 126 0.92 -7.10 25.92
N LYS A 127 2.05 -6.40 25.75
CA LYS A 127 2.63 -5.60 26.84
C LYS A 127 1.69 -4.46 27.22
N THR A 128 1.59 -4.18 28.51
CA THR A 128 0.83 -3.03 29.02
C THR A 128 1.44 -1.73 28.50
N CYS A 129 0.59 -0.83 28.02
CA CYS A 129 0.99 0.47 27.47
C CYS A 129 0.05 1.57 27.95
N ARG A 130 0.49 2.82 27.83
CA ARG A 130 -0.30 4.03 28.06
C ARG A 130 -0.31 4.95 26.84
N ASP A 131 0.58 4.74 25.90
CA ASP A 131 0.64 5.50 24.67
C ASP A 131 1.11 4.64 23.48
N LYS A 132 0.86 5.10 22.26
CA LYS A 132 1.47 4.51 21.05
C LYS A 132 3.00 4.50 21.14
N ALA A 133 3.62 5.50 21.77
CA ALA A 133 5.07 5.55 21.93
C ALA A 133 5.65 4.35 22.71
N ASP A 134 4.83 3.64 23.50
CA ASP A 134 5.24 2.44 24.23
C ASP A 134 5.26 1.17 23.35
N CYS A 135 4.70 1.24 22.13
CA CYS A 135 4.45 0.09 21.29
C CYS A 135 5.07 0.22 19.88
N GLN A 136 5.46 -0.91 19.29
CA GLN A 136 5.80 -1.01 17.86
C GLN A 136 4.59 -0.76 16.95
N GLY A 137 3.40 -1.06 17.46
CA GLY A 137 2.11 -0.78 16.83
C GLY A 137 1.28 0.19 17.65
N ARG A 138 -0.02 -0.08 17.77
CA ARG A 138 -0.94 0.73 18.58
C ARG A 138 -0.99 0.24 20.04
N CYS A 139 -1.32 1.16 20.95
CA CYS A 139 -1.73 0.81 22.30
C CYS A 139 -3.25 0.61 22.33
N LEU A 140 -3.74 -0.63 22.53
CA LEU A 140 -5.16 -0.98 22.37
C LEU A 140 -5.85 -1.19 23.71
N TYR A 141 -6.99 -0.53 23.91
CA TYR A 141 -7.83 -0.72 25.09
C TYR A 141 -8.53 -2.08 25.09
N GLN A 142 -8.39 -2.80 26.21
CA GLN A 142 -8.89 -4.18 26.41
C GLN A 142 -10.11 -4.28 27.33
N GLY A 143 -10.55 -3.17 27.94
CA GLY A 143 -11.73 -3.16 28.81
C GLY A 143 -13.05 -3.05 28.06
N GLU A 144 -14.15 -2.96 28.83
CA GLU A 144 -15.49 -2.76 28.29
C GLU A 144 -15.65 -1.38 27.63
N ARG A 145 -16.32 -1.34 26.48
CA ARG A 145 -16.44 -0.13 25.65
C ARG A 145 -17.90 0.38 25.62
N PRO A 146 -18.12 1.70 25.56
CA PRO A 146 -17.12 2.78 25.66
C PRO A 146 -16.67 2.97 27.12
N ALA A 147 -15.40 3.37 27.31
CA ALA A 147 -14.92 3.80 28.62
C ALA A 147 -15.17 5.31 28.80
N ASP A 148 -15.26 5.76 30.05
CA ASP A 148 -15.30 7.18 30.39
C ASP A 148 -13.96 7.84 29.96
N PRO A 149 -13.99 8.87 29.08
CA PRO A 149 -12.78 9.55 28.62
C PRO A 149 -11.93 10.16 29.75
N GLU A 150 -12.55 10.55 30.85
CA GLU A 150 -11.89 11.20 31.99
C GLU A 150 -11.24 10.19 32.94
N THR A 151 -11.58 8.90 32.81
CA THR A 151 -11.01 7.85 33.64
C THR A 151 -9.68 7.38 33.06
N PRO A 152 -8.57 7.41 33.84
CA PRO A 152 -7.30 6.85 33.38
C PRO A 152 -7.41 5.35 33.11
N VAL A 153 -6.92 4.94 31.95
CA VAL A 153 -6.91 3.56 31.48
C VAL A 153 -5.52 3.14 31.00
N THR A 154 -5.31 1.83 30.92
CA THR A 154 -4.15 1.25 30.24
C THR A 154 -4.62 0.41 29.06
N GLY A 155 -3.74 0.27 28.08
CA GLY A 155 -3.93 -0.62 26.94
C GLY A 155 -2.96 -1.79 26.95
N GLN A 156 -3.07 -2.60 25.90
CA GLN A 156 -2.07 -3.59 25.53
C GLN A 156 -1.56 -3.31 24.12
N CYS A 157 -0.25 -3.44 23.92
CA CYS A 157 0.35 -3.29 22.61
C CYS A 157 -0.24 -4.31 21.62
N GLN A 158 -0.56 -3.81 20.43
CA GLN A 158 -1.11 -4.58 19.33
C GLN A 158 -0.27 -5.82 19.02
N ALA A 159 -0.91 -6.94 18.68
CA ALA A 159 -0.20 -8.20 18.45
C ALA A 159 0.55 -8.28 17.11
N THR A 160 -0.01 -7.69 16.07
CA THR A 160 0.53 -7.76 14.70
C THR A 160 0.29 -6.46 13.94
N SER A 161 0.96 -6.26 12.81
CA SER A 161 0.72 -5.12 11.92
C SER A 161 -0.62 -5.15 11.19
N ASN A 162 -1.50 -6.15 11.44
CA ASN A 162 -2.83 -6.19 10.83
C ASN A 162 -3.65 -4.96 11.30
N PRO A 163 -4.03 -4.04 10.39
CA PRO A 163 -4.70 -2.81 10.77
C PRO A 163 -6.18 -3.02 11.09
N CYS A 164 -6.76 -4.13 10.64
CA CYS A 164 -8.20 -4.35 10.58
C CYS A 164 -8.79 -4.79 11.93
N GLY A 165 -10.09 -4.58 12.08
CA GLY A 165 -10.87 -4.92 13.27
C GLY A 165 -11.44 -3.69 13.96
N CYS A 166 -12.20 -3.93 15.02
CA CYS A 166 -12.78 -2.89 15.86
C CYS A 166 -11.97 -2.73 17.14
N PHE A 167 -11.34 -1.59 17.32
CA PHE A 167 -10.45 -1.30 18.43
C PHE A 167 -10.67 0.11 18.94
N ALA A 168 -10.19 0.36 20.16
CA ALA A 168 -10.04 1.69 20.72
C ALA A 168 -8.59 1.83 21.15
N GLU A 169 -7.99 2.98 20.86
CA GLU A 169 -6.60 3.26 21.23
C GLU A 169 -6.54 3.93 22.60
N VAL A 170 -5.41 3.77 23.28
CA VAL A 170 -5.09 4.52 24.50
C VAL A 170 -3.96 5.49 24.16
N GLU A 171 -4.19 6.77 24.45
CA GLU A 171 -3.23 7.85 24.22
C GLU A 171 -3.09 8.66 25.50
N HIS A 172 -1.85 8.89 25.95
CA HIS A 172 -1.55 9.52 27.24
C HIS A 172 -2.30 8.91 28.45
N GLY A 173 -2.64 7.61 28.40
CA GLY A 173 -3.41 6.92 29.43
C GLY A 173 -4.92 7.17 29.40
N HIS A 174 -5.45 7.71 28.31
CA HIS A 174 -6.88 7.98 28.14
C HIS A 174 -7.47 7.18 26.97
N TYR A 175 -8.74 6.78 27.13
CA TYR A 175 -9.49 6.06 26.11
C TYR A 175 -9.83 7.00 24.93
N LEU A 176 -9.45 6.60 23.72
CA LEU A 176 -9.92 7.24 22.50
C LEU A 176 -11.17 6.55 21.97
N ARG A 177 -11.99 7.29 21.21
CA ARG A 177 -13.20 6.75 20.57
C ARG A 177 -12.87 5.50 19.76
N GLY A 178 -13.76 4.50 19.84
CA GLY A 178 -13.63 3.28 19.05
C GLY A 178 -13.65 3.54 17.54
N LEU A 179 -12.79 2.82 16.82
CA LEU A 179 -12.68 2.81 15.37
C LEU A 179 -12.77 1.36 14.87
N CYS A 180 -13.55 1.15 13.81
CA CYS A 180 -13.54 -0.10 13.06
C CYS A 180 -12.88 0.15 11.70
N VAL A 181 -11.87 -0.64 11.38
CA VAL A 181 -11.18 -0.61 10.10
C VAL A 181 -11.46 -1.91 9.35
N ASP A 182 -11.88 -1.73 8.11
CA ASP A 182 -12.12 -2.74 7.08
C ASP A 182 -11.37 -2.42 5.78
#